data_AF-A0A3D0RDJ8-F1
#
_entry.id   AF-A0A3D0RDJ8-F1
#
_cell.length_a   1.000
_cell.length_b   1.000
_cell.length_c   1.000
_cell.angle_alpha   90.00
_cell.angle_beta   90.00
_cell.angle_gamma   90.00
#
_symmetry.space_group_name_H-M   'P 1'
#
loop_
_entity.id
_entity.type
_entity.pdbx_description
1 polymer ?
#
loop_
_entity_poly.entity_id
_entity_poly.type
_entity_poly.pdbx_seq_one_letter_code
_entity_poly.pdbx_strand_id
1 'polypeptide(L)' 'MSKKMLSFVTTGKETPSKREADVRVEDFGEIYDEFDKDVAETQASRCSQCGVP' A
#
# COMPACT_ATOMS: atom_id res chain seq x y z
N MET A 1 8.58 -3.79 -15.80
CA MET A 1 9.56 -2.68 -15.81
C MET A 1 9.68 -2.18 -14.39
N SER A 2 10.87 -2.14 -13.79
CA SER A 2 11.03 -1.67 -12.41
C SER A 2 10.62 -0.18 -12.31
N LYS A 3 9.71 0.17 -11.40
CA LYS A 3 9.33 1.56 -11.14
C LYS A 3 10.51 2.31 -10.53
N LYS A 4 10.71 3.56 -10.96
CA LYS A 4 11.76 4.43 -10.42
C LYS A 4 11.47 4.67 -8.92
N MET A 5 12.41 4.29 -8.06
CA MET A 5 12.37 4.55 -6.61
C MET A 5 12.40 6.06 -6.32
N LEU A 6 12.29 6.45 -5.04
CA LEU A 6 12.26 7.84 -4.59
C LEU A 6 11.02 8.62 -5.03
N SER A 7 9.90 7.93 -5.28
CA SER A 7 8.67 8.56 -5.79
C SER A 7 7.77 9.19 -4.72
N PHE A 8 8.22 9.29 -3.46
CA PHE A 8 7.41 9.74 -2.33
C PHE A 8 6.93 11.20 -2.42
N VAL A 9 7.56 12.03 -3.25
CA VAL A 9 7.16 13.43 -3.47
C VAL A 9 5.89 13.53 -4.33
N THR A 10 5.74 12.62 -5.31
CA THR A 10 4.61 12.63 -6.25
C THR A 10 3.60 11.51 -6.00
N THR A 11 4.00 10.48 -5.26
CA THR A 11 3.16 9.30 -4.97
C THR A 11 2.71 9.32 -3.52
N GLY A 12 1.41 9.49 -3.32
CA GLY A 12 0.76 9.42 -2.01
C GLY A 12 0.80 8.01 -1.40
N LYS A 13 0.65 7.95 -0.08
CA LYS A 13 0.45 6.67 0.62
C LYS A 13 -0.96 6.17 0.35
N GLU A 14 -1.05 4.92 -0.09
CA GLU A 14 -2.31 4.20 -0.22
C GLU A 14 -2.19 2.86 0.51
N THR A 15 -3.31 2.41 1.08
CA THR A 15 -3.44 1.08 1.69
C THR A 15 -4.18 0.16 0.73
N PRO A 16 -4.05 -1.16 0.87
CA PRO A 16 -4.90 -2.07 0.11
C PRO A 16 -6.36 -1.88 0.52
N SER A 17 -7.27 -2.49 -0.24
CA SER A 17 -8.71 -2.42 -0.01
C SER A 17 -9.04 -2.72 1.46
N LYS A 18 -9.87 -1.88 2.04
CA LYS A 18 -10.29 -1.95 3.44
C LYS A 18 -11.79 -2.17 3.48
N ARG A 19 -12.21 -3.17 4.22
CA ARG A 19 -13.63 -3.43 4.45
C ARG A 19 -14.28 -2.31 5.26
N GLU A 20 -15.51 -1.97 4.89
CA GLU A 20 -16.32 -0.99 5.59
C GLU A 20 -16.63 -1.41 7.02
N ALA A 21 -16.86 -0.42 7.89
CA ALA A 21 -16.98 -0.64 9.32
C ALA A 21 -18.24 -1.42 9.72
N ASP A 22 -19.34 -1.16 9.02
CA ASP A 22 -20.63 -1.84 9.18
C ASP A 22 -20.54 -3.32 8.76
N VAL A 23 -19.78 -3.65 7.71
CA VAL A 23 -19.62 -5.03 7.27
C VAL A 23 -18.72 -5.83 8.23
N ARG A 24 -17.58 -5.26 8.65
CA ARG A 24 -16.58 -6.00 9.46
C ARG A 24 -16.95 -6.19 10.94
N VAL A 25 -18.09 -5.67 11.39
CA VAL A 25 -18.63 -5.96 12.75
C VAL A 25 -19.54 -7.18 12.76
N GLU A 26 -19.94 -7.67 11.59
CA GLU A 26 -20.84 -8.82 11.45
C GLU A 26 -20.08 -10.16 11.40
N ASP A 27 -18.75 -10.12 11.27
CA ASP A 27 -17.89 -11.31 11.20
C ASP A 27 -16.50 -11.10 11.82
N PHE A 28 -15.68 -12.15 11.73
CA PHE A 28 -14.29 -12.19 12.23
C PHE A 28 -13.27 -12.29 11.08
N GLY A 29 -13.65 -11.91 9.86
CA GLY A 29 -12.76 -11.89 8.71
C GLY A 29 -11.72 -10.77 8.80
N GLU A 30 -10.63 -10.92 8.05
CA GLU A 30 -9.61 -9.86 7.94
C GLU A 30 -10.20 -8.58 7.37
N ILE A 31 -9.62 -7.43 7.76
CA ILE A 31 -10.14 -6.09 7.45
C ILE A 31 -9.53 -5.53 6.17
N TYR A 32 -8.29 -5.92 5.86
CA TYR A 32 -7.56 -5.47 4.68
C TYR A 32 -7.31 -6.65 3.77
N ASP A 33 -7.39 -6.40 2.47
CA ASP A 33 -6.97 -7.35 1.45
C ASP A 33 -5.44 -7.29 1.24
N GLU A 34 -4.92 -8.26 0.46
CA GLU A 34 -3.56 -8.16 -0.08
C GLU A 34 -3.46 -7.01 -1.10
N PHE A 35 -2.25 -6.49 -1.29
CA PHE A 35 -2.02 -5.55 -2.39
C PHE A 35 -2.04 -6.29 -3.73
N ASP A 36 -2.70 -5.69 -4.72
CA ASP A 36 -2.40 -6.00 -6.10
C ASP A 36 -0.92 -5.75 -6.40
N LYS A 37 -0.29 -6.66 -7.15
CA LYS A 37 1.14 -6.61 -7.45
C LYS A 37 1.59 -5.24 -7.99
N ASP A 38 0.83 -4.66 -8.91
CA ASP A 38 1.16 -3.37 -9.52
C ASP A 38 1.06 -2.20 -8.54
N VAL A 39 0.09 -2.27 -7.61
CA VAL A 39 -0.09 -1.29 -6.54
C VAL A 39 1.03 -1.43 -5.52
N ALA A 40 1.39 -2.67 -5.15
CA ALA A 40 2.53 -2.96 -4.29
C ALA A 40 3.83 -2.39 -4.87
N GLU A 41 4.09 -2.58 -6.17
CA GLU A 41 5.26 -2.01 -6.84
C GLU A 41 5.26 -0.47 -6.80
N THR A 42 4.09 0.17 -6.90
CA THR A 42 3.94 1.63 -6.79
C THR A 42 4.20 2.13 -5.37
N GLN A 43 3.64 1.45 -4.36
CA GLN A 43 3.80 1.85 -2.97
C GLN A 43 5.24 1.58 -2.50
N ALA A 44 5.88 0.51 -2.96
CA ALA A 44 7.29 0.21 -2.71
C ALA A 44 8.24 1.26 -3.32
N SER A 45 7.89 1.84 -4.49
CA SER A 45 8.72 2.86 -5.15
C SER A 45 8.85 4.17 -4.37
N ARG A 46 8.05 4.35 -3.31
CA ARG A 46 8.13 5.49 -2.40
C ARG A 46 9.34 5.43 -1.47
N CYS A 47 10.02 4.28 -1.33
CA CYS A 47 11.20 4.18 -0.49
C CYS A 47 12.28 5.19 -0.93
N SER A 48 12.79 5.98 0.03
CA SER A 48 13.81 7.00 -0.22
C SER A 48 15.23 6.43 -0.36
N GLN A 49 15.42 5.13 -0.14
CA GLN A 49 16.76 4.49 -0.16
C GLN A 49 17.79 5.32 0.64
N CYS A 50 17.38 5.84 1.80
CA CYS A 50 18.23 6.69 2.63
C CYS A 50 19.41 5.90 3.18
N GLY A 51 20.58 6.55 3.27
CA GLY A 51 21.81 5.90 3.71
C GLY A 51 21.79 5.47 5.17
N VAL A 52 21.02 6.17 6.01
CA VAL A 52 20.68 5.76 7.37
C VAL A 52 19.15 5.62 7.43
N PRO A 53 18.62 4.39 7.46
CA PRO A 53 17.18 4.13 7.43
C PRO A 53 16.46 4.44 8.74
#